data_AF-A0A7S2YKF5-F1
#
_entry.id   AF-A0A7S2YKF5-F1
#
_cell.length_a   1.000
_cell.length_b   1.000
_cell.length_c   1.000
_cell.angle_alpha   90.00
_cell.angle_beta   90.00
_cell.angle_gamma   90.00
#
_symmetry.space_group_name_H-M   'P 1'
#
loop_
_entity.id
_entity.type
_entity.pdbx_description
1 polymer ?
#
loop_
_entity_poly.entity_id
_entity_poly.type
_entity_poly.pdbx_seq_one_letter_code
_entity_poly.pdbx_strand_id
1 'polypeptide(L)'
;MFEIGRRNKVLNPSSMRTTYGKLMYLLQDAQNPTVAKSLGFSLHKDLVLVKPYLEERKCLDLLHDPRLECAVQYIDDRDPSTGQKLPREHVQAMVEGKRKVTEELVQIYGDEGKLKPEDVHRVVESLADAIAYIESNVRPVQQMLKYLEDNFDPEREDQQFSLALRGSGRSVYSSSSSLYSKYGLSAYSSSASEGPKLSHSHGTQYTFVWQSLRLWSKVMRHMHRLWVCADDDLLSTTSS
;
A
#
# COMPACT_ATOMS: atom_id res chain seq x y z
N MET A 1 23.25 5.51 -8.94
CA MET A 1 22.95 5.95 -7.57
C MET A 1 21.50 6.43 -7.42
N PHE A 2 21.03 7.35 -8.27
CA PHE A 2 19.66 7.92 -8.16
C PHE A 2 18.53 6.90 -8.35
N GLU A 3 18.69 5.94 -9.27
CA GLU A 3 17.75 4.82 -9.45
C GLU A 3 17.50 4.04 -8.15
N ILE A 4 18.55 3.74 -7.38
CA ILE A 4 18.45 3.04 -6.10
C ILE A 4 17.62 3.87 -5.10
N GLY A 5 17.81 5.19 -5.08
CA GLY A 5 17.01 6.11 -4.26
C GLY A 5 15.53 6.08 -4.64
N ARG A 6 15.21 6.10 -5.94
CA ARG A 6 13.83 5.98 -6.45
C ARG A 6 13.21 4.63 -6.09
N ARG A 7 13.90 3.52 -6.32
CA ARG A 7 13.43 2.18 -5.93
C ARG A 7 13.18 2.07 -4.42
N ASN A 8 14.08 2.61 -3.60
CA ASN A 8 13.89 2.65 -2.15
C ASN A 8 12.67 3.49 -1.76
N LYS A 9 12.41 4.62 -2.43
CA LYS A 9 11.22 5.45 -2.19
C LYS A 9 9.92 4.71 -2.49
N VAL A 10 9.87 3.98 -3.59
CA VAL A 10 8.69 3.20 -4.02
C VAL A 10 8.34 2.13 -3.00
N LEU A 11 9.34 1.46 -2.42
CA LEU A 11 9.14 0.44 -1.38
C LEU A 11 8.93 1.04 0.02
N ASN A 12 9.46 2.25 0.28
CA ASN A 12 9.41 2.93 1.57
C ASN A 12 8.87 4.37 1.43
N PRO A 13 7.55 4.54 1.30
CA PRO A 13 6.93 5.83 0.94
C PRO A 13 7.07 6.89 2.03
N SER A 14 7.20 6.46 3.28
CA SER A 14 7.47 7.32 4.43
C SER A 14 8.88 7.93 4.41
N SER A 15 9.82 7.28 3.71
CA SER A 15 11.21 7.73 3.58
C SER A 15 11.34 8.94 2.64
N MET A 16 12.41 9.72 2.77
CA MET A 16 12.76 10.84 1.88
C MET A 16 11.62 11.84 1.62
N ARG A 17 10.78 12.13 2.62
CA ARG A 17 9.58 12.98 2.48
C ARG A 17 9.87 14.35 1.83
N THR A 18 10.98 14.98 2.18
CA THR A 18 11.36 16.31 1.68
C THR A 18 12.45 16.27 0.60
N THR A 19 13.29 15.24 0.61
CA THR A 19 14.44 15.12 -0.30
C THR A 19 14.07 14.53 -1.64
N TYR A 20 13.03 13.67 -1.71
CA TYR A 20 12.67 12.99 -2.95
C TYR A 20 12.19 13.96 -4.04
N GLY A 21 11.39 14.97 -3.69
CA GLY A 21 10.94 15.97 -4.67
C GLY A 21 12.12 16.75 -5.27
N LYS A 22 13.13 17.08 -4.45
CA LYS A 22 14.37 17.73 -4.93
C LYS A 22 15.16 16.82 -5.86
N LEU A 23 15.23 15.53 -5.54
CA LEU A 23 15.85 14.53 -6.41
C LEU A 23 15.12 14.47 -7.76
N MET A 24 13.78 14.44 -7.75
CA MET A 24 12.99 14.40 -8.98
C MET A 24 13.19 15.65 -9.84
N TYR A 25 13.15 16.85 -9.26
CA TYR A 25 13.44 18.09 -10.01
C TYR A 25 14.85 18.09 -10.61
N LEU A 26 15.85 17.63 -9.85
CA LEU A 26 17.21 17.50 -10.36
C LEU A 26 17.30 16.53 -11.55
N LEU A 27 16.59 15.40 -11.48
CA LEU A 27 16.56 14.42 -12.57
C LEU A 27 15.82 14.98 -13.79
N GLN A 28 14.74 15.73 -13.61
CA GLN A 28 14.02 16.40 -14.69
C GLN A 28 14.88 17.44 -15.40
N ASP A 29 15.57 18.30 -14.65
CA ASP A 29 16.47 19.30 -15.24
C ASP A 29 17.65 18.64 -15.99
N ALA A 30 18.17 17.52 -15.44
CA ALA A 30 19.24 16.77 -16.07
C ALA A 30 18.82 16.08 -17.38
N GLN A 31 17.53 15.89 -17.62
CA GLN A 31 17.00 15.35 -18.88
C GLN A 31 16.91 16.41 -19.98
N ASN A 32 17.08 17.71 -19.66
CA ASN A 32 17.14 18.75 -20.68
C ASN A 32 18.38 18.53 -21.58
N PRO A 33 18.24 18.52 -22.93
CA PRO A 33 19.36 18.25 -23.85
C PRO A 33 20.58 19.16 -23.66
N THR A 34 20.36 20.43 -23.29
CA THR A 34 21.45 21.40 -23.07
C THR A 34 22.23 21.08 -21.79
N VAL A 35 21.51 20.69 -20.74
CA VAL A 35 22.07 20.33 -19.44
C VAL A 35 22.77 18.97 -19.52
N ALA A 36 22.15 17.97 -20.15
CA ALA A 36 22.73 16.66 -20.39
C ALA A 36 24.04 16.75 -21.19
N LYS A 37 24.09 17.59 -22.24
CA LYS A 37 25.30 17.85 -23.02
C LYS A 37 26.41 18.50 -22.18
N SER A 38 26.03 19.39 -21.26
CA SER A 38 26.98 20.08 -20.38
C SER A 38 27.51 19.17 -19.26
N LEU A 39 26.66 18.28 -18.72
CA LEU A 39 27.04 17.27 -17.72
C LEU A 39 27.97 16.21 -18.29
N GLY A 40 27.79 15.82 -19.57
CA GLY A 40 28.60 14.81 -20.24
C GLY A 40 28.24 13.36 -19.88
N PHE A 41 27.22 13.15 -19.05
CA PHE A 41 26.67 11.83 -18.70
C PHE A 41 25.19 11.93 -18.30
N SER A 42 24.45 10.82 -18.39
CA SER A 42 23.05 10.76 -17.96
C SER A 42 22.93 10.49 -16.45
N LEU A 43 22.07 11.26 -15.77
CA LEU A 43 21.68 10.99 -14.37
C LEU A 43 20.51 10.01 -14.27
N HIS A 44 19.81 9.79 -15.39
CA HIS A 44 18.61 8.96 -15.47
C HIS A 44 18.96 7.53 -15.90
N LYS A 45 18.34 6.57 -15.21
CA LYS A 45 18.37 5.14 -15.53
C LYS A 45 17.05 4.55 -15.05
N ASP A 46 16.30 3.87 -15.91
CA ASP A 46 15.04 3.19 -15.59
C ASP A 46 15.10 2.33 -14.32
N LEU A 47 13.96 2.25 -13.61
CA LEU A 47 13.83 1.41 -12.43
C LEU A 47 14.07 -0.06 -12.78
N VAL A 48 14.98 -0.69 -12.04
CA VAL A 48 15.28 -2.11 -12.26
C VAL A 48 14.24 -2.96 -11.52
N LEU A 49 13.27 -3.47 -12.28
CA LEU A 49 12.22 -4.37 -11.79
C LEU A 49 12.66 -5.84 -11.87
N VAL A 50 12.10 -6.69 -11.01
CA VAL A 50 12.43 -8.13 -10.93
C VAL A 50 12.19 -8.86 -12.24
N LYS A 51 11.04 -8.64 -12.90
CA LYS A 51 10.70 -9.37 -14.13
C LYS A 51 11.67 -9.05 -15.30
N PRO A 52 11.87 -7.78 -15.71
CA PRO A 52 12.89 -7.43 -16.72
C PRO A 52 14.29 -7.92 -16.36
N TYR A 53 14.66 -7.85 -15.08
CA TYR A 53 15.97 -8.32 -14.60
C TYR A 53 16.20 -9.83 -14.83
N LEU A 54 15.16 -10.64 -14.61
CA LEU A 54 15.18 -12.09 -14.85
C LEU A 54 15.06 -12.45 -16.33
N GLU A 55 14.30 -11.68 -17.11
CA GLU A 55 14.17 -11.83 -18.57
C GLU A 55 15.50 -11.67 -19.28
N GLU A 56 16.26 -10.62 -18.95
CA GLU A 56 17.61 -10.36 -19.47
C GLU A 56 18.55 -11.55 -19.22
N ARG A 57 18.37 -12.26 -18.09
CA ARG A 57 19.20 -13.39 -17.65
C ARG A 57 18.61 -14.75 -18.01
N LYS A 58 17.50 -14.79 -18.75
CA LYS A 58 16.80 -16.02 -19.18
C LYS A 58 16.50 -16.98 -18.03
N CYS A 59 16.04 -16.43 -16.90
CA CYS A 59 15.68 -17.16 -15.68
C CYS A 59 14.30 -16.73 -15.16
N LEU A 60 13.34 -16.59 -16.08
CA LEU A 60 11.95 -16.32 -15.74
C LEU A 60 11.28 -17.48 -14.99
N ASP A 61 11.80 -18.69 -15.15
CA ASP A 61 11.26 -19.91 -14.54
C ASP A 61 11.18 -19.82 -13.00
N LEU A 62 12.07 -19.05 -12.37
CA LEU A 62 12.04 -18.75 -10.94
C LEU A 62 10.68 -18.16 -10.50
N LEU A 63 10.04 -17.33 -11.33
CA LEU A 63 8.74 -16.72 -11.02
C LEU A 63 7.57 -17.70 -11.08
N HIS A 64 7.78 -18.88 -11.70
CA HIS A 64 6.79 -19.93 -11.83
C HIS A 64 7.04 -21.09 -10.85
N ASP A 65 8.10 -21.02 -10.04
CA ASP A 65 8.38 -22.04 -9.03
C ASP A 65 7.35 -21.96 -7.88
N PRO A 66 6.62 -23.04 -7.57
CA PRO A 66 5.61 -23.02 -6.52
C PRO A 66 6.20 -22.72 -5.13
N ARG A 67 7.48 -23.00 -4.92
CA ARG A 67 8.18 -22.70 -3.67
C ARG A 67 8.36 -21.21 -3.43
N LEU A 68 8.33 -20.40 -4.50
CA LEU A 68 8.46 -18.96 -4.40
C LEU A 68 7.38 -18.37 -3.50
N GLU A 69 6.13 -18.88 -3.56
CA GLU A 69 5.02 -18.41 -2.72
C GLU A 69 5.35 -18.46 -1.23
N CYS A 70 5.99 -19.55 -0.77
CA CYS A 70 6.43 -19.70 0.62
C CYS A 70 7.61 -18.77 0.94
N ALA A 71 8.57 -18.66 0.03
CA ALA A 71 9.75 -17.81 0.21
C ALA A 71 9.39 -16.32 0.34
N VAL A 72 8.39 -15.85 -0.40
CA VAL A 72 8.00 -14.42 -0.42
C VAL A 72 6.85 -14.10 0.54
N GLN A 73 6.29 -15.10 1.21
CA GLN A 73 5.15 -14.93 2.12
C GLN A 73 5.42 -13.87 3.19
N TYR A 74 4.41 -13.02 3.43
CA TYR A 74 4.41 -12.08 4.54
C TYR A 74 4.06 -12.81 5.83
N ILE A 75 4.93 -12.69 6.83
CA ILE A 75 4.76 -13.31 8.15
C ILE A 75 4.23 -12.25 9.12
N ASP A 76 3.02 -12.49 9.63
CA ASP A 76 2.39 -11.69 10.67
C ASP A 76 2.66 -12.30 12.05
N ASP A 77 2.76 -11.45 13.08
CA ASP A 77 2.88 -11.92 14.47
C ASP A 77 1.52 -12.12 15.14
N ARG A 78 0.44 -11.92 14.39
CA ARG A 78 -0.94 -12.03 14.85
C ARG A 78 -1.77 -12.87 13.91
N ASP A 79 -2.74 -13.55 14.50
CA ASP A 79 -3.71 -14.37 13.79
C ASP A 79 -4.60 -13.50 12.89
N PRO A 80 -4.76 -13.85 11.60
CA PRO A 80 -5.60 -13.08 10.66
C PRO A 80 -7.09 -13.03 11.03
N SER A 81 -7.58 -14.06 11.72
CA SER A 81 -8.98 -14.22 12.07
C SER A 81 -9.32 -13.61 13.43
N THR A 82 -8.48 -13.84 14.45
CA THR A 82 -8.75 -13.40 15.82
C THR A 82 -8.01 -12.11 16.21
N GLY A 83 -6.97 -11.72 15.46
CA GLY A 83 -6.12 -10.57 15.79
C GLY A 83 -5.22 -10.77 17.02
N GLN A 84 -5.28 -11.95 17.64
CA GLN A 84 -4.48 -12.31 18.79
C GLN A 84 -3.03 -12.59 18.39
N LYS A 85 -2.10 -12.37 19.32
CA LYS A 85 -0.68 -12.59 19.07
C LYS A 85 -0.39 -14.09 18.96
N LEU A 86 0.28 -14.48 17.87
CA LEU A 86 0.68 -15.87 17.66
C LEU A 86 1.80 -16.27 18.63
N PRO A 87 1.86 -17.55 19.03
CA PRO A 87 3.00 -18.08 19.79
C PRO A 87 4.31 -17.84 19.06
N ARG A 88 5.35 -17.44 19.80
CA ARG A 88 6.68 -17.15 19.23
C ARG A 88 7.25 -18.34 18.45
N GLU A 89 7.05 -19.56 18.95
CA GLU A 89 7.50 -20.80 18.31
C GLU A 89 6.87 -20.99 16.93
N HIS A 90 5.59 -20.66 16.78
CA HIS A 90 4.90 -20.75 15.49
C HIS A 90 5.47 -19.74 14.48
N VAL A 91 5.68 -18.50 14.91
CA VAL A 91 6.30 -17.46 14.07
C VAL A 91 7.72 -17.87 13.66
N GLN A 92 8.52 -18.40 14.59
CA GLN A 92 9.87 -18.89 14.31
C GLN A 92 9.86 -20.06 13.32
N ALA A 93 8.93 -21.01 13.45
CA ALA A 93 8.80 -22.12 12.52
C ALA A 93 8.47 -21.63 11.09
N MET A 94 7.61 -20.61 10.94
CA MET A 94 7.33 -20.01 9.63
C MET A 94 8.55 -19.29 9.06
N VAL A 95 9.31 -18.54 9.89
CA VAL A 95 10.53 -17.85 9.46
C VAL A 95 11.59 -18.86 8.99
N GLU A 96 11.76 -19.95 9.73
CA GLU A 96 12.70 -21.01 9.37
C GLU A 96 12.27 -21.75 8.10
N GLY A 97 10.97 -22.05 7.95
CA GLY A 97 10.42 -22.63 6.72
C GLY A 97 10.70 -21.74 5.51
N LYS A 98 10.43 -20.43 5.62
CA LYS A 98 10.75 -19.44 4.58
C LYS A 98 12.23 -19.40 4.24
N ARG A 99 13.10 -19.41 5.25
CA ARG A 99 14.55 -19.40 5.06
C ARG A 99 15.02 -20.65 4.31
N LYS A 100 14.58 -21.83 4.74
CA LYS A 100 14.93 -23.11 4.11
C LYS A 100 14.51 -23.13 2.64
N VAL A 101 13.28 -22.72 2.34
CA VAL A 101 12.79 -22.68 0.96
C VAL A 101 13.57 -21.67 0.10
N THR A 102 13.99 -20.55 0.69
CA THR A 102 14.85 -19.58 -0.01
C THR A 102 16.21 -20.19 -0.34
N GLU A 103 16.82 -20.92 0.59
CA GLU A 103 18.10 -21.61 0.36
C GLU A 103 17.97 -22.69 -0.74
N GLU A 104 16.86 -23.44 -0.78
CA GLU A 104 16.56 -24.40 -1.86
C GLU A 104 16.43 -23.72 -3.23
N LEU A 105 15.76 -22.56 -3.31
CA LEU A 105 15.65 -21.78 -4.55
C LEU A 105 17.02 -21.25 -5.01
N VAL A 106 17.84 -20.80 -4.07
CA VAL A 106 19.19 -20.28 -4.34
C VAL A 106 20.11 -21.38 -4.86
N GLN A 107 20.01 -22.59 -4.31
CA GLN A 107 20.79 -23.73 -4.81
C GLN A 107 20.42 -24.08 -6.26
N ILE A 108 19.12 -24.14 -6.58
CA ILE A 108 18.64 -24.57 -7.91
C ILE A 108 18.85 -23.51 -8.98
N TYR A 109 18.52 -22.25 -8.69
CA TYR A 109 18.60 -21.18 -9.69
C TYR A 109 19.94 -20.42 -9.65
N GLY A 110 20.70 -20.55 -8.57
CA GLY A 110 22.02 -19.95 -8.36
C GLY A 110 23.15 -20.92 -8.69
N ASP A 111 23.37 -21.93 -7.84
CA ASP A 111 24.54 -22.82 -7.96
C ASP A 111 24.46 -23.73 -9.21
N GLU A 112 23.28 -24.28 -9.48
CA GLU A 112 23.01 -25.14 -10.65
C GLU A 112 22.44 -24.35 -11.84
N GLY A 113 22.11 -23.08 -11.61
CA GLY A 113 21.37 -22.25 -12.55
C GLY A 113 22.21 -21.26 -13.34
N LYS A 114 21.53 -20.25 -13.89
CA LYS A 114 22.14 -19.20 -14.73
C LYS A 114 22.42 -17.90 -13.97
N LEU A 115 21.90 -17.78 -12.75
CA LEU A 115 22.06 -16.61 -11.90
C LEU A 115 23.17 -16.87 -10.88
N LYS A 116 23.72 -15.80 -10.30
CA LYS A 116 24.54 -15.96 -9.11
C LYS A 116 23.64 -16.20 -7.89
N PRO A 117 24.08 -16.97 -6.89
CA PRO A 117 23.31 -17.17 -5.65
C PRO A 117 22.84 -15.86 -4.99
N GLU A 118 23.72 -14.86 -4.96
CA GLU A 118 23.42 -13.52 -4.43
C GLU A 118 22.31 -12.80 -5.21
N ASP A 119 22.26 -13.00 -6.53
CA ASP A 119 21.25 -12.37 -7.37
C ASP A 119 19.88 -13.03 -7.16
N VAL A 120 19.83 -14.34 -6.93
CA VAL A 120 18.59 -15.05 -6.57
C VAL A 120 18.07 -14.56 -5.22
N HIS A 121 18.95 -14.47 -4.21
CA HIS A 121 18.60 -13.89 -2.91
C HIS A 121 18.00 -12.50 -3.05
N ARG A 122 18.67 -11.60 -3.78
CA ARG A 122 18.19 -10.23 -3.99
C ARG A 122 16.83 -10.18 -4.68
N VAL A 123 16.57 -11.09 -5.62
CA VAL A 123 15.27 -11.19 -6.30
C VAL A 123 14.17 -11.60 -5.32
N VAL A 124 14.40 -12.67 -4.54
CA VAL A 124 13.43 -13.16 -3.56
C VAL A 124 13.16 -12.10 -2.49
N GLU A 125 14.20 -11.45 -1.96
CA GLU A 125 14.07 -10.35 -0.99
C GLU A 125 13.27 -9.17 -1.57
N SER A 126 13.56 -8.77 -2.81
CA SER A 126 12.83 -7.67 -3.46
C SER A 126 11.34 -7.97 -3.63
N LEU A 127 10.99 -9.23 -3.92
CA LEU A 127 9.60 -9.68 -4.00
C LEU A 127 8.93 -9.74 -2.62
N ALA A 128 9.64 -10.28 -1.62
CA ALA A 128 9.17 -10.36 -0.24
C ALA A 128 8.90 -8.97 0.35
N ASP A 129 9.79 -8.00 0.11
CA ASP A 129 9.62 -6.61 0.54
C ASP A 129 8.40 -5.96 -0.12
N ALA A 130 8.20 -6.19 -1.42
CA ALA A 130 7.03 -5.68 -2.13
C ALA A 130 5.72 -6.25 -1.56
N ILE A 131 5.69 -7.56 -1.26
CA ILE A 131 4.53 -8.21 -0.66
C ILE A 131 4.31 -7.71 0.77
N ALA A 132 5.36 -7.61 1.58
CA ALA A 132 5.27 -7.09 2.94
C ALA A 132 4.73 -5.65 2.96
N TYR A 133 5.19 -4.82 2.03
CA TYR A 133 4.66 -3.48 1.83
C TYR A 133 3.16 -3.52 1.47
N ILE A 134 2.73 -4.35 0.52
CA ILE A 134 1.31 -4.44 0.13
C ILE A 134 0.45 -4.92 1.30
N GLU A 135 0.81 -6.06 1.92
CA GLU A 135 0.02 -6.69 2.97
C GLU A 135 -0.09 -5.80 4.22
N SER A 136 1.00 -5.14 4.64
CA SER A 136 0.97 -4.23 5.79
C SER A 136 0.04 -3.03 5.61
N ASN A 137 -0.09 -2.50 4.38
CA ASN A 137 -1.00 -1.38 4.08
C ASN A 137 -2.44 -1.84 3.88
N VAL A 138 -2.65 -3.03 3.32
CA VAL A 138 -4.00 -3.54 3.00
C VAL A 138 -4.69 -4.14 4.23
N ARG A 139 -3.93 -4.73 5.15
CA ARG A 139 -4.45 -5.41 6.33
C ARG A 139 -5.41 -4.58 7.18
N PRO A 140 -5.11 -3.30 7.55
CA PRO A 140 -6.05 -2.49 8.34
C PRO A 140 -7.41 -2.34 7.65
N VAL A 141 -7.43 -2.16 6.32
CA VAL A 141 -8.66 -2.01 5.54
C VAL A 141 -9.44 -3.33 5.50
N GLN A 142 -8.75 -4.46 5.34
CA GLN A 142 -9.39 -5.77 5.41
C GLN A 142 -9.99 -6.05 6.79
N GLN A 143 -9.29 -5.65 7.86
CA GLN A 143 -9.82 -5.79 9.21
C GLN A 143 -11.06 -4.93 9.43
N MET A 144 -11.07 -3.69 8.92
CA MET A 144 -12.26 -2.83 8.96
C MET A 144 -13.42 -3.44 8.17
N LEU A 145 -13.14 -4.03 7.00
CA LEU A 145 -14.15 -4.72 6.19
C LEU A 145 -14.74 -5.92 6.96
N LYS A 146 -13.89 -6.72 7.61
CA LYS A 146 -14.32 -7.82 8.45
C LYS A 146 -15.20 -7.35 9.61
N TYR A 147 -14.80 -6.29 10.32
CA TYR A 147 -15.63 -5.75 11.39
C TYR A 147 -16.96 -5.20 10.86
N LEU A 148 -17.00 -4.63 9.67
CA LEU A 148 -18.25 -4.20 9.05
C LEU A 148 -19.17 -5.41 8.77
N GLU A 149 -18.63 -6.47 8.17
CA GLU A 149 -19.38 -7.68 7.78
C GLU A 149 -19.81 -8.53 8.99
N ASP A 150 -18.98 -8.61 10.05
CA ASP A 150 -19.26 -9.42 11.24
C ASP A 150 -20.26 -8.76 12.20
N ASN A 151 -20.36 -7.43 12.20
CA ASN A 151 -21.12 -6.68 13.22
C ASN A 151 -22.35 -5.92 12.69
N PHE A 152 -22.52 -5.79 11.36
CA PHE A 152 -23.63 -5.01 10.79
C PHE A 152 -24.34 -5.79 9.68
N ASP A 153 -25.67 -5.85 9.75
CA ASP A 153 -26.53 -6.41 8.70
C ASP A 153 -26.97 -5.29 7.75
N PRO A 154 -26.72 -5.39 6.42
CA PRO A 154 -27.06 -4.35 5.47
C PRO A 154 -28.56 -4.00 5.43
N GLU A 155 -29.43 -4.95 5.74
CA GLU A 155 -30.89 -4.81 5.62
C GLU A 155 -31.57 -4.57 6.97
N ARG A 156 -30.93 -4.95 8.08
CA ARG A 156 -31.53 -4.87 9.42
C ARG A 156 -30.84 -3.83 10.29
N GLU A 157 -31.61 -2.82 10.69
CA GLU A 157 -31.14 -1.82 11.65
C GLU A 157 -31.31 -2.34 13.09
N ASP A 158 -30.21 -2.79 13.70
CA ASP A 158 -30.20 -3.03 15.16
C ASP A 158 -30.15 -1.71 15.93
N GLN A 159 -31.00 -1.57 16.94
CA GLN A 159 -31.17 -0.33 17.72
C GLN A 159 -29.88 0.17 18.40
N GLN A 160 -28.90 -0.70 18.61
CA GLN A 160 -27.61 -0.38 19.21
C GLN A 160 -26.48 -0.17 18.18
N PHE A 161 -26.68 -0.52 16.91
CA PHE A 161 -25.64 -0.55 15.87
C PHE A 161 -26.13 0.05 14.54
N SER A 162 -26.80 1.21 14.59
CA SER A 162 -27.20 1.91 13.37
C SER A 162 -26.04 2.68 12.72
N LEU A 163 -25.80 2.43 11.42
CA LEU A 163 -24.87 3.19 10.59
C LEU A 163 -25.53 4.43 9.96
N ALA A 164 -26.82 4.69 10.18
CA ALA A 164 -27.52 5.76 9.48
C ALA A 164 -26.91 7.15 9.77
N LEU A 165 -26.58 7.89 8.71
CA LEU A 165 -26.19 9.30 8.83
C LEU A 165 -27.43 10.16 8.76
N ARG A 166 -27.88 10.68 9.90
CA ARG A 166 -28.99 11.63 9.97
C ARG A 166 -28.42 13.03 10.06
N GLY A 167 -28.61 13.84 9.02
CA GLY A 167 -28.21 15.25 9.07
C GLY A 167 -28.94 15.97 10.20
N SER A 168 -28.22 16.68 11.06
CA SER A 168 -28.83 17.48 12.13
C SER A 168 -29.76 18.53 11.52
N GLY A 169 -31.06 18.25 11.51
CA GLY A 169 -32.06 19.28 11.67
C GLY A 169 -31.95 19.76 13.12
N ARG A 170 -31.76 21.07 13.34
CA ARG A 170 -31.92 21.64 14.68
C ARG A 170 -33.27 21.15 15.20
N SER A 171 -33.26 20.31 16.23
CA SER A 171 -34.47 19.99 16.98
C SER A 171 -34.98 21.29 17.58
N VAL A 172 -36.05 21.84 17.00
CA VAL A 172 -36.77 22.99 17.57
C VAL A 172 -37.65 22.45 18.69
N TYR A 173 -37.03 21.99 19.76
CA TYR A 173 -37.71 21.79 21.03
C TYR A 173 -36.83 22.38 22.13
N SER A 174 -37.35 23.49 22.66
CA SER A 174 -36.92 24.16 23.87
C SER A 174 -36.58 23.14 24.97
N SER A 175 -35.36 23.21 25.51
CA SER A 175 -35.09 23.02 26.94
C SER A 175 -33.68 23.48 27.27
N SER A 176 -33.61 24.42 28.20
CA SER A 176 -32.41 24.92 28.84
C SER A 176 -31.61 23.80 29.52
N SER A 177 -30.37 23.56 29.08
CA SER A 177 -29.25 23.36 30.00
C SER A 177 -27.94 23.36 29.23
N SER A 178 -27.10 24.32 29.59
CA SER A 178 -25.71 24.41 29.18
C SER A 178 -24.94 23.22 29.76
N LEU A 179 -24.51 22.28 28.91
CA LEU A 179 -23.39 21.40 29.23
C LEU A 179 -22.43 21.34 28.04
N TYR A 180 -21.21 21.75 28.36
CA TYR A 180 -20.05 21.93 27.49
C TYR A 180 -19.53 20.55 27.04
N SER A 181 -19.71 20.19 25.76
CA SER A 181 -19.03 19.02 25.19
C SER A 181 -17.62 19.40 24.76
N LYS A 182 -16.63 18.86 25.49
CA LYS A 182 -15.19 19.19 25.45
C LYS A 182 -14.46 18.71 24.17
N TYR A 183 -15.14 18.10 23.20
CA TYR A 183 -14.51 17.55 21.99
C TYR A 183 -15.20 17.91 20.66
N GLY A 184 -16.05 18.94 20.64
CA GLY A 184 -16.70 19.41 19.41
C GLY A 184 -16.01 20.63 18.79
N LEU A 185 -15.35 20.46 17.64
CA LEU A 185 -14.94 21.59 16.77
C LEU A 185 -16.20 22.28 16.24
N SER A 186 -16.64 23.37 16.87
CA SER A 186 -17.67 24.27 16.34
C SER A 186 -16.99 25.40 15.56
N ALA A 187 -16.84 25.20 14.26
CA ALA A 187 -16.29 26.19 13.36
C ALA A 187 -17.43 26.86 12.58
N TYR A 188 -17.71 28.13 12.95
CA TYR A 188 -18.45 29.15 12.21
C TYR A 188 -19.97 28.98 12.03
N SER A 189 -20.72 29.73 12.83
CA SER A 189 -22.11 30.09 12.57
C SER A 189 -22.16 31.44 11.85
N SER A 190 -22.45 31.45 10.56
CA SER A 190 -23.09 32.60 9.92
C SER A 190 -23.87 32.20 8.66
N SER A 191 -25.14 32.60 8.67
CA SER A 191 -26.11 32.61 7.56
C SER A 191 -26.68 31.26 7.10
N ALA A 192 -27.98 31.30 6.86
CA ALA A 192 -28.83 30.18 6.48
C ALA A 192 -28.53 29.69 5.05
N SER A 193 -27.52 28.83 4.90
CA SER A 193 -27.43 27.92 3.76
C SER A 193 -27.51 26.49 4.26
N GLU A 194 -28.34 25.69 3.59
CA GLU A 194 -28.30 24.23 3.71
C GLU A 194 -26.89 23.77 3.36
N GLY A 195 -26.06 23.51 4.37
CA GLY A 195 -24.82 22.76 4.16
C GLY A 195 -25.15 21.42 3.51
N PRO A 196 -24.25 20.85 2.68
CA PRO A 196 -24.50 19.56 2.02
C PRO A 196 -24.74 18.48 3.06
N LYS A 197 -26.01 18.13 3.29
CA LYS A 197 -26.41 17.11 4.25
C LYS A 197 -26.45 15.77 3.53
N LEU A 198 -25.33 15.06 3.56
CA LEU A 198 -25.32 13.63 3.25
C LEU A 198 -26.18 12.95 4.32
N SER A 199 -27.41 12.59 3.96
CA SER A 199 -28.29 11.78 4.80
C SER A 199 -28.40 10.40 4.17
N HIS A 200 -28.04 9.38 4.94
CA HIS A 200 -28.01 7.99 4.48
C HIS A 200 -28.81 7.12 5.46
N SER A 201 -29.67 6.25 4.93
CA SER A 201 -30.21 5.11 5.68
C SER A 201 -29.09 4.15 6.08
N HIS A 202 -29.34 3.25 7.03
CA HIS A 202 -28.35 2.25 7.43
C HIS A 202 -27.81 1.48 6.22
N GLY A 203 -28.68 0.87 5.42
CA GLY A 203 -28.25 0.06 4.27
C GLY A 203 -27.50 0.86 3.21
N THR A 204 -27.90 2.12 2.98
CA THR A 204 -27.15 3.02 2.08
C THR A 204 -25.76 3.32 2.62
N GLN A 205 -25.64 3.62 3.92
CA GLN A 205 -24.36 3.90 4.54
C GLN A 205 -23.47 2.66 4.59
N TYR A 206 -24.03 1.50 4.96
CA TYR A 206 -23.33 0.21 4.93
C TYR A 206 -22.73 -0.02 3.54
N THR A 207 -23.55 0.10 2.50
CA THR A 207 -23.13 -0.09 1.11
C THR A 207 -22.02 0.89 0.73
N PHE A 208 -22.17 2.16 1.09
CA PHE A 208 -21.15 3.19 0.83
C PHE A 208 -19.82 2.86 1.51
N VAL A 209 -19.83 2.52 2.80
CA VAL A 209 -18.62 2.18 3.56
C VAL A 209 -17.98 0.91 3.00
N TRP A 210 -18.77 -0.12 2.72
CA TRP A 210 -18.28 -1.39 2.16
C TRP A 210 -17.62 -1.19 0.80
N GLN A 211 -18.27 -0.45 -0.11
CA GLN A 211 -17.71 -0.12 -1.42
C GLN A 211 -16.43 0.71 -1.29
N SER A 212 -16.43 1.70 -0.39
CA SER A 212 -15.27 2.55 -0.13
C SER A 212 -14.08 1.73 0.40
N LEU A 213 -14.28 0.84 1.38
CA LEU A 213 -13.23 -0.02 1.91
C LEU A 213 -12.68 -0.98 0.85
N ARG A 214 -13.55 -1.57 0.01
CA ARG A 214 -13.09 -2.40 -1.12
C ARG A 214 -12.30 -1.62 -2.16
N LEU A 215 -12.73 -0.39 -2.47
CA LEU A 215 -11.99 0.51 -3.34
C LEU A 215 -10.60 0.80 -2.76
N TRP A 216 -10.53 1.22 -1.50
CA TRP A 216 -9.26 1.51 -0.83
C TRP A 216 -8.35 0.29 -0.75
N SER A 217 -8.89 -0.90 -0.49
CA SER A 217 -8.12 -2.15 -0.54
C SER A 217 -7.48 -2.37 -1.91
N LYS A 218 -8.24 -2.18 -3.00
CA LYS A 218 -7.71 -2.27 -4.38
C LYS A 218 -6.67 -1.19 -4.68
N VAL A 219 -6.93 0.06 -4.30
CA VAL A 219 -6.00 1.18 -4.51
C VAL A 219 -4.67 0.91 -3.79
N MET A 220 -4.71 0.48 -2.53
CA MET A 220 -3.50 0.16 -1.77
C MET A 220 -2.71 -1.00 -2.38
N ARG A 221 -3.39 -2.06 -2.85
CA ARG A 221 -2.75 -3.18 -3.56
C ARG A 221 -2.00 -2.75 -4.82
N HIS A 222 -2.47 -1.70 -5.50
CA HIS A 222 -1.89 -1.23 -6.77
C HIS A 222 -1.07 0.07 -6.65
N MET A 223 -0.91 0.62 -5.44
CA MET A 223 -0.23 1.90 -5.22
C MET A 223 1.22 1.90 -5.74
N HIS A 224 1.95 0.79 -5.56
CA HIS A 224 3.32 0.65 -6.06
C HIS A 224 3.41 0.78 -7.59
N ARG A 225 2.40 0.30 -8.34
CA ARG A 225 2.37 0.44 -9.81
C ARG A 225 2.15 1.90 -10.20
N LEU A 226 1.24 2.57 -9.51
CA LEU A 226 0.98 3.99 -9.75
C LEU A 226 2.25 4.82 -9.55
N TRP A 227 3.05 4.51 -8.52
CA TRP A 227 4.33 5.20 -8.30
C TRP A 227 5.37 4.94 -9.38
N VAL A 228 5.53 3.68 -9.81
CA VAL A 228 6.45 3.37 -10.92
C VAL A 228 6.02 4.13 -12.18
N CYS A 229 4.74 4.07 -12.55
CA CYS A 229 4.24 4.77 -13.72
C CYS A 229 4.38 6.30 -13.61
N ALA A 230 4.09 6.88 -12.45
CA ALA A 230 4.24 8.32 -12.24
C ALA A 230 5.71 8.77 -12.28
N ASP A 231 6.62 7.96 -11.74
CA ASP A 231 8.05 8.24 -11.76
C ASP A 231 8.61 8.19 -13.19
N ASP A 232 8.21 7.18 -13.97
CA ASP A 232 8.57 7.04 -15.37
C ASP A 232 7.99 8.19 -16.22
N ASP A 233 6.72 8.55 -16.01
CA ASP A 233 6.06 9.68 -16.71
C ASP A 233 6.78 11.01 -16.45
N LEU A 234 7.10 11.30 -15.19
CA LEU A 234 7.80 12.53 -14.78
C LEU A 234 9.20 12.68 -15.39
N LEU A 235 9.83 11.58 -15.79
CA LEU A 235 11.21 11.55 -16.30
C LEU A 235 11.30 11.18 -17.78
N SER A 236 10.15 10.95 -18.41
CA SER A 236 10.04 10.69 -19.84
C SER A 236 10.47 11.93 -20.63
N THR A 237 11.29 11.71 -21.65
CA THR A 237 11.70 12.77 -22.61
C THR A 237 10.89 12.71 -23.90
N THR A 238 10.00 11.72 -24.00
CA THR A 238 9.14 11.50 -25.16
C THR A 238 7.91 12.38 -25.00
N SER A 239 7.84 13.47 -25.76
CA SER A 239 6.59 14.22 -25.91
C SER A 239 5.54 13.30 -26.54
N SER A 240 4.57 12.87 -25.74
CA SER A 240 3.36 12.20 -26.24
C SER A 240 2.50 13.15 -27.08
#